data_AF-A0A1B6NW29-F1
#
_entry.id   AF-A0A1B6NW29-F1
#
_cell.length_a   1.000
_cell.length_b   1.000
_cell.length_c   1.000
_cell.angle_alpha   90.00
_cell.angle_beta   90.00
_cell.angle_gamma   90.00
#
_symmetry.space_group_name_H-M   'P 1'
#
loop_
_entity.id
_entity.type
_entity.pdbx_description
1 polymer ?
#
loop_
_entity_poly.entity_id
_entity_poly.type
_entity_poly.pdbx_seq_one_letter_code
_entity_poly.pdbx_strand_id
1 'polypeptide(L)' 'MRLTTRGRYAVTALLDLALQTSQQESAVSLSDIAKRQSISISYL' A
#
# COMPACT_ATOMS: atom_id res chain seq x y z
N MET A 1 -1.80 -7.31 -21.02
CA MET A 1 -2.36 -6.76 -19.76
C MET A 1 -2.26 -5.24 -19.81
N ARG A 2 -3.30 -4.50 -19.40
CA ARG A 2 -3.29 -3.02 -19.42
C ARG A 2 -2.83 -2.51 -18.05
N LEU A 3 -1.61 -1.96 -18.00
CA LEU A 3 -1.11 -1.31 -16.78
C LEU A 3 -1.82 0.03 -16.63
N THR A 4 -2.53 0.21 -15.52
CA THR A 4 -3.27 1.44 -15.21
C THR A 4 -2.72 2.06 -13.93
N THR A 5 -3.01 3.35 -13.72
CA THR A 5 -2.61 4.05 -12.48
C THR A 5 -3.16 3.36 -11.23
N ARG A 6 -4.39 2.84 -11.29
CA ARG A 6 -5.00 2.04 -10.21
C ARG A 6 -4.23 0.75 -9.95
N GLY A 7 -3.82 0.05 -11.01
CA GLY A 7 -3.00 -1.16 -10.91
C GLY A 7 -1.64 -0.87 -10.28
N ARG A 8 -0.98 0.23 -10.68
CA ARG A 8 0.29 0.67 -10.05
C ARG A 8 0.11 0.88 -8.56
N TYR A 9 -0.90 1.65 -8.14
CA TYR A 9 -1.14 1.95 -6.72
C TYR A 9 -1.48 0.70 -5.90
N ALA A 10 -2.31 -0.21 -6.43
CA ALA A 10 -2.62 -1.46 -5.75
C ALA A 10 -1.36 -2.32 -5.53
N VAL A 11 -0.52 -2.47 -6.57
CA VAL A 11 0.72 -3.24 -6.46
C VAL A 11 1.70 -2.60 -5.47
N THR A 12 1.82 -1.27 -5.49
CA THR A 12 2.67 -0.54 -4.54
C THR A 12 2.20 -0.70 -3.10
N ALA A 13 0.88 -0.63 -2.83
CA ALA A 13 0.34 -0.86 -1.49
C ALA A 13 0.56 -2.31 -1.00
N LEU A 14 0.43 -3.31 -1.89
CA LEU A 14 0.72 -4.71 -1.55
C LEU A 14 2.21 -4.96 -1.25
N LEU A 15 3.11 -4.31 -1.99
CA LEU A 15 4.55 -4.35 -1.71
C LEU A 15 4.88 -3.75 -0.34
N ASP A 16 4.25 -2.62 -0.01
CA ASP A 16 4.40 -1.96 1.28
C ASP A 16 3.97 -2.90 2.43
N LEU A 17 2.82 -3.55 2.31
CA LEU A 17 2.36 -4.56 3.27
C LEU A 17 3.36 -5.71 3.44
N ALA A 18 3.88 -6.24 2.33
CA ALA A 18 4.86 -7.33 2.35
C ALA A 18 6.19 -6.94 2.98
N LEU A 19 6.57 -5.67 2.94
CA LEU A 19 7.79 -5.19 3.62
C LEU A 19 7.55 -4.99 5.11
N GLN A 20 6.38 -4.47 5.51
CA GLN A 20 6.02 -4.27 6.91
C GLN A 20 5.86 -5.58 7.70
N THR A 21 5.35 -6.65 7.07
CA THR A 21 5.20 -7.97 7.74
C THR A 21 6.51 -8.56 8.24
N SER A 22 7.64 -8.11 7.69
CA SER A 22 8.99 -8.58 8.07
C SER A 22 9.46 -7.98 9.40
N GLN A 23 8.86 -6.88 9.83
CA GLN A 23 9.26 -6.13 11.02
C GLN A 23 8.30 -6.37 12.18
N GLN A 24 7.00 -6.51 11.91
CA GLN A 24 5.97 -6.79 12.91
C GLN A 24 4.81 -7.63 12.33
N GLU A 25 4.37 -8.68 13.04
CA GLU A 25 3.18 -9.50 12.71
C GLU A 25 1.84 -8.79 13.00
N SER A 26 1.84 -7.48 13.20
CA SER A 26 0.63 -6.70 13.50
C SER A 26 -0.01 -6.16 12.22
N ALA A 27 -1.34 -6.02 12.24
CA ALA A 27 -2.08 -5.37 11.16
C ALA A 27 -1.52 -3.97 10.83
N VAL A 28 -1.41 -3.66 9.55
CA VAL A 28 -0.93 -2.35 9.06
C VAL A 28 -2.11 -1.41 8.89
N SER A 29 -2.01 -0.21 9.46
CA SER A 29 -3.04 0.82 9.30
C SER A 29 -3.03 1.41 7.89
N LEU A 30 -4.21 1.55 7.28
CA LEU A 30 -4.37 2.21 5.96
C LEU A 30 -3.81 3.64 5.97
N SER A 31 -3.90 4.33 7.10
CA SER A 31 -3.33 5.67 7.29
C SER A 31 -1.82 5.70 7.12
N ASP A 32 -1.12 4.63 7.49
CA ASP A 32 0.33 4.54 7.38
C ASP A 32 0.75 4.24 5.93
N ILE A 33 0.01 3.37 5.24
CA ILE A 33 0.24 3.10 3.81
C ILE A 33 -0.01 4.37 2.99
N ALA A 34 -1.10 5.08 3.27
CA ALA A 34 -1.44 6.35 2.63
C ALA A 34 -0.32 7.39 2.76
N LYS A 35 0.25 7.53 3.97
CA LYS A 35 1.39 8.41 4.24
C LYS A 35 2.66 7.97 3.50
N ARG A 36 3.05 6.70 3.60
CA ARG A 36 4.27 6.18 2.96
C ARG A 36 4.23 6.29 1.44
N GLN A 37 3.08 5.97 0.85
CA GLN A 37 2.92 5.90 -0.60
C GLN A 37 2.39 7.20 -1.22
N SER A 38 2.13 8.23 -0.42
CA SER A 38 1.57 9.51 -0.86
C SER A 38 0.27 9.33 -1.67
N ILE A 39 -0.63 8.47 -1.16
CA ILE A 39 -1.95 8.16 -1.73
C ILE A 39 -3.00 8.61 -0.70
N SER A 40 -4.12 9.16 -1.15
CA SER A 40 -5.20 9.50 -0.21
C SER A 40 -5.81 8.24 0.41
N ILE A 41 -6.17 8.31 1.70
CA ILE A 41 -6.82 7.20 2.41
C ILE A 41 -8.11 6.77 1.68
N SER A 42 -8.88 7.71 1.13
CA SER A 42 -10.11 7.40 0.41
C SER A 42 -9.91 6.68 -0.93
N TYR A 43 -8.69 6.66 -1.47
CA TYR A 43 -8.35 5.97 -2.72
C TYR A 43 -7.79 4.56 -2.46
N LEU A 44 -7.31 4.30 -1.25
CA LEU A 44 -6.65 3.07 -0.81
C LEU A 44 -7.69 2.08 -0.26
#